data_AF-U5N3D9-F1
#
_entry.id   AF-U5N3D9-F1
#
_cell.length_a   1.000
_cell.length_b   1.000
_cell.length_c   1.000
_cell.angle_alpha   90.00
_cell.angle_beta   90.00
_cell.angle_gamma   90.00
#
_symmetry.space_group_name_H-M   'P 1'
#
loop_
_entity.id
_entity.type
_entity.pdbx_description
1 polymer ?
#
loop_
_entity_poly.entity_id
_entity_poly.type
_entity_poly.pdbx_seq_one_letter_code
_entity_poly.pdbx_strand_id
1 'polypeptide(L)'
;MFNLLKSEKIIYLFWGIITTIFYLVVRFISMYFINDPLFPVYIAQFTTIIFAFYVNKYFVFQKNIQARNILVQFFRFVLGRLFVALLDVVITYLFIKKYNDFIVNILFLDHINYSSFPFSITVVHDFIPNAYAFNSIIVVLFIQVLAVVLNYILSKWFIFD
;
A
#
# COMPACT_ATOMS: atom_id res chain seq x y z
N MET A 1 1.35 22.53 -24.75
CA MET A 1 1.51 22.23 -23.31
C MET A 1 1.41 20.72 -23.00
N PHE A 2 1.79 19.81 -23.92
CA PHE A 2 1.63 18.35 -23.73
C PHE A 2 2.82 17.52 -24.26
N ASN A 3 4.04 18.09 -24.25
CA ASN A 3 5.24 17.42 -24.78
C ASN A 3 6.32 17.12 -23.72
N LEU A 4 6.01 17.18 -22.43
CA LEU A 4 6.93 16.85 -21.34
C LEU A 4 6.76 15.43 -20.77
N LEU A 5 5.77 14.65 -21.25
CA LEU A 5 5.51 13.25 -20.84
C LEU A 5 6.46 12.23 -21.51
N LYS A 6 7.69 12.63 -21.83
CA LYS A 6 8.61 11.87 -22.68
C LYS A 6 9.73 11.13 -21.94
N SER A 7 9.51 10.73 -20.69
CA SER A 7 10.37 9.74 -20.04
C SER A 7 9.54 8.60 -19.49
N GLU A 8 9.84 7.38 -19.93
CA GLU A 8 9.21 6.13 -19.47
C GLU A 8 9.13 6.08 -17.94
N LYS A 9 10.12 6.65 -17.26
CA LYS A 9 10.22 6.82 -15.81
C LYS A 9 8.97 7.47 -15.17
N ILE A 10 8.39 8.51 -15.80
CA ILE A 10 7.19 9.20 -15.28
C ILE A 10 5.96 8.30 -15.39
N ILE A 11 5.83 7.55 -16.49
CA ILE A 11 4.73 6.60 -16.71
C ILE A 11 4.81 5.47 -15.68
N TYR A 12 6.02 4.95 -15.42
CA TYR A 12 6.25 3.96 -14.37
C TYR A 12 5.91 4.47 -12.97
N LEU A 13 6.31 5.70 -12.62
CA LEU A 13 5.99 6.30 -11.32
C LEU A 13 4.48 6.53 -11.16
N PHE A 14 3.83 7.02 -12.21
CA PHE A 14 2.38 7.25 -12.23
C PHE A 14 1.60 5.95 -11.97
N TRP A 15 1.95 4.86 -12.64
CA TRP A 15 1.34 3.55 -12.39
C TRP A 15 1.70 2.98 -11.02
N GLY A 16 2.89 3.30 -10.49
CA GLY A 16 3.27 3.01 -9.10
C GLY A 16 2.32 3.66 -8.09
N ILE A 17 1.96 4.92 -8.29
CA ILE A 17 1.01 5.63 -7.41
C ILE A 17 -0.39 5.03 -7.51
N ILE A 18 -0.88 4.78 -8.73
CA ILE A 18 -2.22 4.18 -8.96
C ILE A 18 -2.33 2.82 -8.28
N THR A 19 -1.30 1.99 -8.38
CA THR A 19 -1.29 0.66 -7.76
C THR A 19 -1.24 0.72 -6.23
N THR A 20 -0.64 1.75 -5.63
CA THR A 20 -0.73 1.99 -4.17
C THR A 20 -2.14 2.44 -3.75
N ILE A 21 -2.77 3.31 -4.54
CA ILE A 21 -4.17 3.71 -4.29
C ILE A 21 -5.08 2.49 -4.38
N PHE A 22 -4.91 1.67 -5.42
CA PHE A 22 -5.64 0.41 -5.58
C PHE A 22 -5.45 -0.51 -4.38
N TYR A 23 -4.21 -0.68 -3.90
CA TYR A 23 -3.92 -1.44 -2.68
C TYR A 23 -4.73 -0.91 -1.49
N LEU A 24 -4.71 0.40 -1.24
CA LEU A 24 -5.41 1.02 -0.10
C LEU A 24 -6.91 0.76 -0.15
N VAL A 25 -7.52 0.89 -1.33
CA VAL A 25 -8.94 0.61 -1.54
C VAL A 25 -9.26 -0.84 -1.20
N VAL A 26 -8.50 -1.80 -1.75
CA VAL A 26 -8.75 -3.22 -1.47
C VAL A 26 -8.48 -3.54 0.00
N ARG A 27 -7.44 -2.96 0.60
CA ARG A 27 -7.07 -3.16 2.01
C ARG A 27 -8.19 -2.69 2.94
N PHE A 28 -8.71 -1.48 2.75
CA PHE A 28 -9.77 -0.94 3.61
C PHE A 28 -11.10 -1.67 3.41
N ILE A 29 -11.48 -2.00 2.17
CA ILE A 29 -12.67 -2.82 1.92
C ILE A 29 -12.53 -4.19 2.61
N SER A 30 -11.38 -4.83 2.49
CA SER A 30 -11.15 -6.15 3.09
C SER A 30 -11.13 -6.08 4.62
N MET A 31 -10.59 -5.02 5.22
CA MET A 31 -10.61 -4.80 6.67
C MET A 31 -12.02 -4.58 7.22
N TYR A 32 -12.92 -3.98 6.43
CA TYR A 32 -14.31 -3.80 6.82
C TYR A 32 -15.05 -5.15 6.95
N PHE A 33 -14.75 -6.12 6.09
CA PHE A 33 -15.42 -7.43 6.11
C PHE A 33 -14.69 -8.49 6.95
N ILE A 34 -13.40 -8.33 7.24
CA ILE A 34 -12.57 -9.36 7.87
C ILE A 34 -11.94 -8.81 9.17
N ASN A 35 -12.25 -9.47 10.28
CA ASN A 35 -11.81 -9.07 11.62
C ASN A 35 -10.34 -9.42 11.96
N ASP A 36 -9.61 -10.13 11.08
CA ASP A 36 -8.19 -10.40 11.27
C ASP A 36 -7.34 -9.34 10.57
N PRO A 37 -6.26 -8.82 11.18
CA PRO A 37 -5.45 -7.75 10.60
C PRO A 37 -4.55 -8.21 9.44
N LEU A 38 -4.20 -9.49 9.34
CA LEU A 38 -3.28 -10.05 8.33
C LEU A 38 -4.00 -10.49 7.07
N PHE A 39 -5.19 -11.11 7.18
CA PHE A 39 -5.96 -11.56 6.02
C PHE A 39 -6.22 -10.46 4.97
N PRO A 40 -6.63 -9.24 5.35
CA PRO A 40 -6.77 -8.14 4.41
C PRO A 40 -5.44 -7.73 3.76
N VAL A 41 -4.28 -8.01 4.38
CA VAL A 41 -2.94 -7.70 3.80
C VAL A 41 -2.75 -8.64 2.64
N TYR A 42 -2.93 -9.94 2.89
CA TYR A 42 -2.73 -10.97 1.86
C TYR A 42 -3.65 -10.76 0.66
N ILE A 43 -4.93 -10.44 0.89
CA ILE A 43 -5.90 -10.16 -0.19
C ILE A 43 -5.48 -8.91 -0.97
N ALA A 44 -5.17 -7.81 -0.27
CA ALA A 44 -4.79 -6.56 -0.93
C ALA A 44 -3.48 -6.72 -1.71
N GLN A 45 -2.48 -7.41 -1.16
CA GLN A 45 -1.21 -7.66 -1.84
C GLN A 45 -1.40 -8.53 -3.09
N PHE A 46 -2.13 -9.65 -2.96
CA PHE A 46 -2.36 -10.56 -4.07
C PHE A 46 -3.09 -9.89 -5.24
N THR A 47 -4.18 -9.19 -4.95
CA THR A 47 -4.96 -8.45 -5.96
C THR A 47 -4.14 -7.31 -6.59
N THR A 48 -3.32 -6.61 -5.80
CA THR A 48 -2.46 -5.52 -6.29
C THR A 48 -1.38 -6.04 -7.24
N ILE A 49 -0.79 -7.20 -6.99
CA ILE A 49 0.19 -7.81 -7.89
C ILE A 49 -0.47 -8.15 -9.24
N ILE A 50 -1.67 -8.74 -9.22
CA ILE A 50 -2.43 -9.05 -10.45
C ILE A 50 -2.77 -7.76 -11.21
N PHE A 51 -3.28 -6.75 -10.51
CA PHE A 51 -3.62 -5.47 -11.11
C PHE A 51 -2.41 -4.77 -11.72
N ALA A 52 -1.27 -4.77 -11.01
CA ALA A 52 -0.05 -4.17 -11.53
C ALA A 52 0.50 -4.93 -12.75
N PHE A 53 0.37 -6.26 -12.81
CA PHE A 53 0.68 -7.03 -14.01
C PHE A 53 -0.22 -6.65 -15.18
N TYR A 54 -1.53 -6.56 -14.95
CA TYR A 54 -2.50 -6.17 -15.99
C TYR A 54 -2.20 -4.78 -16.55
N VAL A 55 -2.03 -3.79 -15.67
CA VAL A 55 -1.69 -2.41 -16.04
C VAL A 55 -0.40 -2.36 -16.87
N ASN A 56 0.66 -3.01 -16.38
CA ASN A 56 1.93 -3.02 -17.08
C ASN A 56 1.75 -3.64 -18.47
N LYS A 57 1.09 -4.82 -18.57
CA LYS A 57 0.81 -5.55 -19.82
C LYS A 57 0.15 -4.67 -20.88
N TYR A 58 -0.89 -3.92 -20.53
CA TYR A 58 -1.70 -3.19 -21.50
C TYR A 58 -1.19 -1.78 -21.80
N PHE A 59 -0.67 -1.06 -20.80
CA PHE A 59 -0.34 0.36 -20.95
C PHE A 59 1.15 0.64 -21.21
N VAL A 60 2.05 -0.25 -20.79
CA VAL A 60 3.50 -0.02 -20.90
C VAL A 60 4.10 -0.72 -22.12
N PHE A 61 3.63 -1.92 -22.49
CA PHE A 61 4.24 -2.71 -23.57
C PHE A 61 3.83 -2.29 -25.00
N GLN A 62 2.90 -1.35 -25.19
CA GLN A 62 2.47 -0.94 -26.53
C GLN A 62 3.47 0.01 -27.24
N LYS A 63 4.50 0.52 -26.56
CA LYS A 63 5.53 1.37 -27.17
C LYS A 63 6.87 0.62 -27.22
N ASN A 64 7.26 0.24 -28.44
CA ASN A 64 8.54 -0.39 -28.83
C ASN A 64 9.78 0.10 -28.04
N ILE A 65 10.54 -0.83 -27.46
CA ILE A 65 11.99 -1.14 -27.70
C ILE A 65 12.50 -2.11 -26.59
N GLN A 66 13.04 -3.27 -27.00
CA GLN A 66 13.74 -4.32 -26.22
C GLN A 66 12.97 -5.04 -25.08
N ALA A 67 12.22 -6.09 -25.43
CA ALA A 67 11.53 -7.01 -24.51
C ALA A 67 12.39 -7.59 -23.36
N ARG A 68 13.71 -7.73 -23.56
CA ARG A 68 14.63 -8.27 -22.54
C ARG A 68 14.82 -7.32 -21.34
N ASN A 69 14.86 -6.01 -21.58
CA ASN A 69 14.98 -5.03 -20.49
C ASN A 69 13.65 -4.84 -19.76
N ILE A 70 12.52 -4.98 -20.45
CA ILE A 70 11.20 -4.79 -19.86
C ILE A 70 10.82 -5.94 -18.92
N LEU A 71 11.13 -7.19 -19.29
CA LEU A 71 10.92 -8.35 -18.39
C LEU A 71 11.77 -8.23 -17.12
N VAL A 72 13.03 -7.80 -17.25
CA VAL A 72 13.91 -7.58 -16.09
C VAL A 72 13.38 -6.45 -15.20
N GLN A 73 12.91 -5.34 -15.77
CA GLN A 73 12.26 -4.26 -15.02
C GLN A 73 10.97 -4.72 -14.33
N PHE A 74 10.18 -5.57 -15.00
CA PHE A 74 8.99 -6.17 -14.43
C PHE A 74 9.30 -7.09 -13.24
N PHE A 75 10.26 -8.01 -13.38
CA PHE A 75 10.67 -8.88 -12.27
C PHE A 75 11.26 -8.07 -11.11
N ARG A 76 12.07 -7.04 -11.38
CA ARG A 76 12.56 -6.11 -10.34
C ARG A 76 11.42 -5.40 -9.62
N PHE A 77 10.39 -4.97 -10.35
CA PHE A 77 9.20 -4.35 -9.78
C PHE A 77 8.37 -5.34 -8.93
N VAL A 78 8.15 -6.56 -9.42
CA VAL A 78 7.44 -7.61 -8.66
C VAL A 78 8.23 -7.99 -7.40
N LEU A 79 9.55 -8.15 -7.50
CA LEU A 79 10.42 -8.44 -6.37
C LEU A 79 10.40 -7.31 -5.33
N GLY A 80 10.45 -6.05 -5.78
CA GLY A 80 10.31 -4.90 -4.90
C GLY A 80 8.97 -4.90 -4.15
N ARG A 81 7.87 -5.25 -4.85
CA ARG A 81 6.56 -5.42 -4.21
C ARG A 81 6.49 -6.59 -3.25
N LEU A 82 7.09 -7.72 -3.57
CA LEU A 82 7.13 -8.87 -2.67
C LEU A 82 7.91 -8.54 -1.39
N PHE A 83 9.00 -7.78 -1.51
CA PHE A 83 9.75 -7.30 -0.35
C PHE A 83 8.90 -6.34 0.51
N VAL A 84 8.25 -5.36 -0.11
CA VAL A 84 7.33 -4.45 0.59
C VAL A 84 6.14 -5.20 1.19
N ALA A 85 5.62 -6.21 0.51
CA ALA A 85 4.53 -7.06 1.01
C ALA A 85 4.94 -7.86 2.25
N LEU A 86 6.16 -8.38 2.27
CA LEU A 86 6.72 -9.05 3.44
C LEU A 86 6.83 -8.07 4.61
N LEU A 87 7.37 -6.88 4.38
CA LEU A 87 7.45 -5.84 5.42
C LEU A 87 6.07 -5.42 5.93
N ASP A 88 5.09 -5.27 5.04
CA ASP A 88 3.72 -4.94 5.39
C ASP A 88 3.10 -6.00 6.32
N VAL A 89 3.25 -7.29 5.98
CA VAL A 89 2.80 -8.40 6.83
C VAL A 89 3.49 -8.38 8.19
N VAL A 90 4.81 -8.18 8.22
CA VAL A 90 5.61 -8.16 9.47
C VAL A 90 5.22 -6.97 10.34
N ILE A 91 5.13 -5.77 9.78
CA ILE A 91 4.76 -4.55 10.53
C ILE A 91 3.31 -4.67 11.01
N THR A 92 2.40 -5.13 10.16
CA THR A 92 1.00 -5.37 10.56
C THR A 92 0.94 -6.36 11.73
N TYR A 93 1.69 -7.47 11.67
CA TYR A 93 1.75 -8.44 12.76
C TYR A 93 2.30 -7.80 14.05
N LEU A 94 3.40 -7.06 13.97
CA LEU A 94 4.04 -6.47 15.14
C LEU A 94 3.20 -5.35 15.76
N PHE A 95 2.74 -4.39 14.97
CA PHE A 95 2.13 -3.14 15.46
C PHE A 95 0.61 -3.23 15.64
N ILE A 96 -0.08 -4.05 14.84
CA ILE A 96 -1.54 -4.19 14.92
C ILE A 96 -1.93 -5.39 15.79
N LYS A 97 -1.22 -6.52 15.67
CA LYS A 97 -1.58 -7.76 16.39
C LYS A 97 -0.83 -7.96 17.70
N LYS A 98 0.50 -7.85 17.72
CA LYS A 98 1.33 -8.20 18.89
C LYS A 98 1.49 -7.06 19.91
N TYR A 99 1.74 -5.84 19.44
CA TYR A 99 2.03 -4.68 20.29
C TYR A 99 0.94 -3.60 20.19
N ASN A 100 -0.31 -4.00 19.97
CA ASN A 100 -1.42 -3.07 19.80
C ASN A 100 -1.54 -2.10 20.98
N ASP A 101 -1.59 -2.62 22.20
CA ASP A 101 -1.78 -1.84 23.42
C ASP A 101 -0.66 -0.81 23.63
N PHE A 102 0.58 -1.19 23.29
CA PHE A 102 1.73 -0.29 23.34
C PHE A 102 1.56 0.90 22.39
N ILE A 103 1.08 0.66 21.16
CA ILE A 103 0.87 1.72 20.16
C ILE A 103 -0.36 2.56 20.49
N VAL A 104 -1.43 1.94 21.00
CA VAL A 104 -2.62 2.67 21.46
C VAL A 104 -2.26 3.65 22.58
N ASN A 105 -1.46 3.22 23.55
CA ASN A 105 -1.03 4.04 24.68
C ASN A 105 -0.08 5.18 24.24
N ILE A 106 0.95 4.89 23.44
CA ILE A 106 1.90 5.93 22.99
C ILE A 106 1.26 7.01 22.12
N LEU A 107 0.20 6.64 21.38
CA LEU A 107 -0.59 7.55 20.56
C LEU A 107 -1.81 8.12 21.29
N PHE A 108 -2.01 7.80 22.57
CA PHE A 108 -3.14 8.24 23.40
C PHE A 108 -4.51 7.98 22.77
N LEU A 109 -4.65 6.86 22.03
CA LEU A 109 -5.89 6.54 21.32
C LEU A 109 -7.00 6.07 22.27
N ASP A 110 -6.63 5.49 23.40
CA ASP A 110 -7.53 5.10 24.48
C ASP A 110 -8.22 6.28 25.17
N HIS A 111 -7.61 7.47 25.13
CA HIS A 111 -8.19 8.71 25.65
C HIS A 111 -9.21 9.38 24.70
N ILE A 112 -9.37 8.86 23.48
CA ILE A 112 -10.26 9.44 22.48
C ILE A 112 -11.68 8.94 22.69
N ASN A 113 -12.63 9.88 22.72
CA ASN A 113 -14.05 9.53 22.75
C ASN A 113 -14.56 9.25 21.33
N TYR A 114 -14.67 7.98 20.97
CA TYR A 114 -15.18 7.51 19.68
C TYR A 114 -16.67 7.82 19.43
N SER A 115 -17.40 8.25 20.45
CA SER A 115 -18.78 8.73 20.34
C SER A 115 -18.88 10.23 20.06
N SER A 116 -17.75 10.96 20.07
CA SER A 116 -17.71 12.40 19.76
C SER A 116 -17.42 12.65 18.28
N PHE A 117 -17.82 13.82 17.79
CA PHE A 117 -17.44 14.29 16.46
C PHE A 117 -15.90 14.45 16.37
N PRO A 118 -15.22 13.96 15.31
CA PRO A 118 -15.74 13.44 14.04
C PRO A 118 -15.96 11.92 13.98
N PHE A 119 -15.59 11.17 15.01
CA PHE A 119 -15.67 9.70 15.05
C PHE A 119 -17.11 9.17 15.13
N SER A 120 -18.06 10.01 15.52
CA SER A 120 -19.49 9.70 15.56
C SER A 120 -20.18 9.68 14.20
N ILE A 121 -19.53 10.17 13.13
CA ILE A 121 -20.09 10.13 11.77
C ILE A 121 -20.18 8.66 11.35
N THR A 122 -21.32 8.18 10.85
CA THR A 122 -21.55 6.76 10.50
C THR A 122 -20.40 6.15 9.70
N VAL A 123 -19.98 6.82 8.63
CA VAL A 123 -18.87 6.35 7.78
C VAL A 123 -17.55 6.28 8.55
N VAL A 124 -17.27 7.23 9.45
CA VAL A 124 -16.03 7.22 10.24
C VAL A 124 -16.10 6.16 11.33
N HIS A 125 -17.24 6.03 12.00
CA HIS A 125 -17.47 5.06 13.07
C HIS A 125 -17.37 3.62 12.57
N ASP A 126 -17.89 3.35 11.36
CA ASP A 126 -17.82 2.03 10.74
C ASP A 126 -16.37 1.57 10.49
N PHE A 127 -15.46 2.50 10.20
CA PHE A 127 -14.04 2.22 10.02
C PHE A 127 -13.22 2.35 11.33
N ILE A 128 -13.63 3.23 12.23
CA ILE A 128 -12.94 3.57 13.49
C ILE A 128 -13.90 3.46 14.67
N PRO A 129 -14.38 2.25 15.01
CA PRO A 129 -15.29 2.07 16.14
C PRO A 129 -14.58 2.16 17.50
N ASN A 130 -13.26 1.93 17.55
CA ASN A 130 -12.48 1.86 18.78
C ASN A 130 -10.98 2.14 18.54
N ALA A 131 -10.21 2.18 19.63
CA ALA A 131 -8.76 2.42 19.61
C ALA A 131 -7.96 1.38 18.82
N TYR A 132 -8.38 0.11 18.86
CA TYR A 132 -7.74 -0.94 18.09
C TYR A 132 -7.87 -0.70 16.58
N ALA A 133 -9.08 -0.38 16.12
CA ALA A 133 -9.35 -0.09 14.71
C ALA A 133 -8.64 1.21 14.27
N PHE A 134 -8.62 2.23 15.14
CA PHE A 134 -7.92 3.47 14.83
C PHE A 134 -6.42 3.24 14.66
N ASN A 135 -5.81 2.49 15.59
CA ASN A 135 -4.41 2.07 15.49
C ASN A 135 -4.16 1.34 14.17
N SER A 136 -5.04 0.40 13.81
CA SER A 136 -4.89 -0.35 12.57
C SER A 136 -4.88 0.56 11.33
N ILE A 137 -5.72 1.60 11.27
CA ILE A 137 -5.72 2.55 10.14
C ILE A 137 -4.43 3.37 10.11
N ILE A 138 -4.00 3.90 11.26
CA ILE A 138 -2.77 4.70 11.38
C ILE A 138 -1.57 3.87 10.89
N VAL A 139 -1.45 2.63 11.38
CA VAL A 139 -0.36 1.72 10.99
C VAL A 139 -0.42 1.39 9.50
N VAL A 140 -1.60 1.11 8.93
CA VAL A 140 -1.74 0.82 7.50
C VAL A 140 -1.30 2.01 6.65
N LEU A 141 -1.70 3.23 7.01
CA LEU A 141 -1.28 4.44 6.30
C LEU A 141 0.24 4.66 6.42
N PHE A 142 0.81 4.46 7.60
CA PHE A 142 2.25 4.53 7.82
C PHE A 142 3.01 3.51 6.95
N ILE A 143 2.54 2.26 6.91
CA ILE A 143 3.12 1.22 6.04
C ILE A 143 3.06 1.63 4.58
N GLN A 144 1.98 2.27 4.11
CA GLN A 144 1.89 2.71 2.72
C GLN A 144 2.85 3.85 2.38
N VAL A 145 3.03 4.80 3.30
CA VAL A 145 4.06 5.84 3.12
C VAL A 145 5.44 5.19 3.04
N LEU A 146 5.75 4.28 3.96
CA LEU A 146 6.99 3.50 3.96
C LEU A 146 7.15 2.71 2.65
N ALA A 147 6.09 2.06 2.17
CA ALA A 147 6.07 1.31 0.92
C ALA A 147 6.41 2.18 -0.29
N VAL A 148 5.84 3.38 -0.40
CA VAL A 148 6.15 4.32 -1.50
C VAL A 148 7.61 4.77 -1.43
N VAL A 149 8.10 5.11 -0.24
CA VAL A 149 9.49 5.52 -0.03
C VAL A 149 10.45 4.38 -0.38
N LEU A 150 10.18 3.16 0.10
CA LEU A 150 10.99 1.98 -0.20
C LEU A 150 10.95 1.64 -1.70
N ASN A 151 9.78 1.71 -2.34
CA ASN A 151 9.67 1.50 -3.77
C ASN A 151 10.49 2.55 -4.55
N TYR A 152 10.52 3.80 -4.10
CA TYR A 152 11.37 4.83 -4.70
C TYR A 152 12.86 4.54 -4.50
N ILE A 153 13.29 4.18 -3.28
CA ILE A 153 14.69 3.84 -2.98
C ILE A 153 15.14 2.63 -3.79
N LEU A 154 14.34 1.55 -3.81
CA LEU A 154 14.60 0.35 -4.59
C LEU A 154 14.65 0.66 -6.07
N SER A 155 13.72 1.47 -6.58
CA SER A 155 13.77 1.96 -7.97
C SER A 155 15.08 2.69 -8.23
N LYS A 156 15.52 3.56 -7.31
CA LYS A 156 16.77 4.31 -7.49
C LYS A 156 18.01 3.40 -7.51
N TRP A 157 18.12 2.46 -6.57
CA TRP A 157 19.28 1.57 -6.42
C TRP A 157 19.33 0.44 -7.46
N PHE A 158 18.18 -0.08 -7.90
CA PHE A 158 18.14 -1.21 -8.85
C PHE A 158 17.98 -0.78 -10.32
N ILE A 159 17.63 0.47 -10.63
CA ILE A 159 17.31 0.92 -12.01
C ILE A 159 18.30 1.97 -12.54
N PHE A 160 19.04 2.68 -11.68
CA PHE A 160 19.94 3.76 -12.13
C PHE A 160 21.44 3.49 -11.97
N ASP A 161 21.83 2.28 -11.55
CA ASP A 161 23.20 1.76 -11.69
C ASP A 161 23.24 0.59 -12.70
#